data_AF-A0A0G4E536-F1
#
_entry.id   AF-A0A0G4E536-F1
#
_cell.length_a   1.000
_cell.length_b   1.000
_cell.length_c   1.000
_cell.angle_alpha   90.00
_cell.angle_beta   90.00
_cell.angle_gamma   90.00
#
_symmetry.space_group_name_H-M   'P 1'
#
loop_
_entity.id
_entity.type
_entity.pdbx_description
1 polymer ?
#
loop_
_entity_poly.entity_id
_entity_poly.type
_entity_poly.pdbx_seq_one_letter_code
_entity_poly.pdbx_strand_id
1 'polypeptide(L)'
;MQLKNEHELMTKLIDMLASEGVEAFISKGAPEDDSDEPEDVLRIPAWERPDGDLSREAIYNFLFSKLNGLPGKGLATELPGTRSLNIYAFNPEAVDKGKPLDRWDILVWSAGNSLESFTWQEMVEGDDSAWWEGWDLPSELEHLPRRVGNLLILLHYKLVDLPALLPLTELGLISTLEKRKAVAELYCSSPDYKDRWSLRLSASGTLVLHKQSEQSLTAITSENIDDKGRLMLDGWLLIHPCWQN
;
A
#
# COMPACT_ATOMS: atom_id res chain seq x y z
N MET A 1 23.73 7.77 -12.72
CA MET A 1 23.50 9.23 -12.78
C MET A 1 23.98 9.79 -11.44
N GLN A 2 25.08 10.56 -11.41
CA GLN A 2 25.52 11.19 -10.15
C GLN A 2 24.63 12.40 -9.90
N LEU A 3 23.54 12.20 -9.17
CA LEU A 3 22.67 13.26 -8.66
C LEU A 3 23.44 13.93 -7.52
N LYS A 4 24.14 15.04 -7.77
CA LYS A 4 25.08 15.62 -6.79
C LYS A 4 24.78 17.06 -6.37
N ASN A 5 23.83 17.75 -7.01
CA ASN A 5 23.48 19.12 -6.66
C ASN A 5 21.99 19.19 -6.30
N GLU A 6 21.72 19.47 -5.03
CA GLU A 6 20.37 19.56 -4.47
C GLU A 6 19.51 20.62 -5.18
N HIS A 7 20.10 21.78 -5.51
CA HIS A 7 19.39 22.85 -6.21
C HIS A 7 19.00 22.45 -7.65
N GLU A 8 19.87 21.73 -8.35
CA GLU A 8 19.55 21.17 -9.68
C GLU A 8 18.44 20.12 -9.59
N LEU A 9 18.43 19.31 -8.53
CA LEU A 9 17.36 18.34 -8.26
C LEU A 9 16.03 19.03 -7.98
N MET A 10 16.01 20.06 -7.14
CA MET A 10 14.80 20.84 -6.89
C MET A 10 14.26 21.48 -8.17
N THR A 11 15.15 22.04 -9.01
CA THR A 11 14.75 22.59 -10.32
C THR A 11 14.13 21.52 -11.21
N LYS A 12 14.76 20.34 -11.28
CA LYS A 12 14.22 19.20 -12.03
C LYS A 12 12.85 18.76 -11.48
N LEU A 13 12.68 18.74 -10.16
CA LEU A 13 11.40 18.39 -9.54
C LEU A 13 10.31 19.41 -9.88
N ILE A 14 10.65 20.71 -9.94
CA ILE A 14 9.71 21.75 -10.38
C ILE A 14 9.24 21.47 -11.80
N ASP A 15 10.14 21.14 -12.73
CA ASP A 15 9.76 20.80 -14.10
C ASP A 15 8.87 19.54 -14.17
N MET A 16 9.19 18.52 -13.37
CA MET A 16 8.39 17.29 -13.28
C MET A 16 6.99 17.56 -12.70
N LEU A 17 6.89 18.34 -11.61
CA LEU A 17 5.62 18.74 -11.01
C LEU A 17 4.79 19.59 -11.98
N ALA A 18 5.43 20.52 -12.70
CA ALA A 18 4.75 21.34 -13.69
C ALA A 18 4.17 20.49 -14.84
N SER A 19 4.85 19.40 -15.24
CA SER A 19 4.31 18.45 -16.22
C SER A 19 3.07 17.70 -15.73
N GLU A 20 2.88 17.64 -14.41
CA GLU A 20 1.71 17.12 -13.73
C GLU A 20 0.65 18.19 -13.44
N GLY A 21 0.87 19.43 -13.87
CA GLY A 21 0.00 20.57 -13.58
C GLY A 21 0.08 21.05 -12.13
N VAL A 22 1.16 20.71 -11.40
CA VAL A 22 1.40 21.10 -10.02
C VAL A 22 2.46 22.19 -9.96
N GLU A 23 2.10 23.35 -9.42
CA GLU A 23 3.03 24.46 -9.25
C GLU A 23 3.98 24.22 -8.07
N ALA A 24 5.26 24.48 -8.28
CA ALA A 24 6.30 24.39 -7.27
C ALA A 24 7.39 25.45 -7.48
N PHE A 25 8.07 25.84 -6.41
CA PHE A 25 9.16 26.82 -6.46
C PHE A 25 10.16 26.60 -5.32
N ILE A 26 11.37 27.16 -5.46
CA ILE A 26 12.38 27.16 -4.39
C ILE A 26 12.20 28.42 -3.55
N SER A 27 12.17 28.26 -2.23
CA SER A 27 12.15 29.36 -1.27
C SER A 27 13.27 29.21 -0.25
N LYS A 28 13.56 30.28 0.51
CA LYS A 28 14.46 30.19 1.66
C LYS A 28 13.68 29.78 2.90
N GLY A 29 14.05 28.63 3.48
CA GLY A 29 13.53 28.13 4.74
C GLY A 29 14.14 28.81 5.96
N ALA A 30 13.58 28.54 7.14
CA ALA A 30 14.28 28.83 8.38
C ALA A 30 15.54 27.95 8.46
N PRO A 31 16.66 28.44 8.99
CA PRO A 31 17.81 27.58 9.25
C PRO A 31 17.41 26.46 10.23
N GLU A 32 17.80 25.21 9.90
CA GLU A 32 17.69 24.06 10.80
C GLU A 32 19.02 23.85 11.53
N ASP A 33 18.96 23.59 12.84
CA ASP A 33 20.10 23.48 13.76
C ASP A 33 21.11 24.65 13.63
N ASP A 34 22.30 24.57 14.25
CA ASP A 34 23.29 25.67 14.47
C ASP A 34 23.84 26.39 13.19
N SER A 35 23.14 26.31 12.05
CA SER A 35 23.36 27.08 10.83
C SER A 35 22.80 28.50 10.94
N ASP A 36 23.58 29.51 10.55
CA ASP A 36 23.11 30.89 10.43
C ASP A 36 22.52 31.21 9.04
N GLU A 37 22.59 30.28 8.07
CA GLU A 37 22.20 30.52 6.68
C GLU A 37 20.84 29.87 6.32
N PRO A 38 19.92 30.61 5.69
CA PRO A 38 18.67 30.06 5.18
C PRO A 38 18.90 29.01 4.09
N GLU A 39 18.37 27.82 4.29
CA GLU A 39 18.47 26.71 3.33
C GLU A 39 17.43 26.83 2.20
N ASP A 40 17.74 26.27 1.04
CA ASP A 40 16.79 26.17 -0.06
C ASP A 40 15.75 25.09 0.27
N VAL A 41 14.47 25.44 0.15
CA VAL A 41 13.35 24.52 0.39
C VAL A 41 12.45 24.49 -0.83
N LEU A 42 12.22 23.29 -1.36
CA LEU A 42 11.24 23.05 -2.40
C LEU A 42 9.81 23.19 -1.83
N ARG A 43 9.05 24.14 -2.36
CA ARG A 43 7.67 24.42 -1.95
C ARG A 43 6.67 23.95 -2.99
N ILE A 44 5.60 23.32 -2.53
CA ILE A 44 4.50 22.81 -3.37
C ILE A 44 3.16 23.22 -2.75
N PRO A 45 2.69 24.47 -2.93
CA PRO A 45 1.57 25.00 -2.16
C PRO A 45 0.28 24.17 -2.23
N ALA A 46 -0.01 23.57 -3.39
CA ALA A 46 -1.20 22.73 -3.56
C ALA A 46 -1.13 21.40 -2.78
N TRP A 47 0.08 20.97 -2.40
CA TRP A 47 0.34 19.74 -1.68
C TRP A 47 0.76 19.97 -0.23
N GLU A 48 0.92 21.21 0.21
CA GLU A 48 1.36 21.53 1.57
C GLU A 48 0.19 21.75 2.53
N ARG A 49 0.40 21.38 3.79
CA ARG A 49 -0.41 21.77 4.94
C ARG A 49 -0.04 23.19 5.40
N PRO A 50 -0.82 23.83 6.30
CA PRO A 50 -0.50 25.17 6.80
C PRO A 50 0.85 25.30 7.51
N ASP A 51 1.39 24.22 8.05
CA ASP A 51 2.72 24.15 8.66
C ASP A 51 3.86 24.09 7.62
N GLY A 52 3.52 23.94 6.34
CA GLY A 52 4.47 23.82 5.24
C GLY A 52 4.83 22.37 4.89
N ASP A 53 4.38 21.37 5.66
CA ASP A 53 4.66 19.96 5.40
C ASP A 53 3.80 19.41 4.25
N LEU A 54 4.28 18.39 3.54
CA LEU A 54 3.48 17.69 2.54
C LEU A 54 2.25 16.99 3.16
N SER A 55 1.10 17.21 2.53
CA SER A 55 -0.18 16.62 2.86
C SER A 55 -0.32 15.23 2.23
N ARG A 56 -0.47 14.21 3.08
CA ARG A 56 -0.79 12.84 2.63
C ARG A 56 -2.02 12.82 1.75
N GLU A 57 -3.06 13.58 2.12
CA GLU A 57 -4.28 13.67 1.33
C GLU A 57 -4.01 14.18 -0.10
N ALA A 58 -3.15 15.19 -0.25
CA ALA A 58 -2.79 15.74 -1.56
C ALA A 58 -1.97 14.75 -2.40
N ILE A 59 -1.03 14.03 -1.78
CA ILE A 59 -0.27 12.97 -2.46
C ILE A 59 -1.17 11.81 -2.88
N TYR A 60 -2.06 11.36 -2.00
CA TYR A 60 -2.99 10.26 -2.32
C TYR A 60 -4.02 10.68 -3.36
N ASN A 61 -4.40 11.96 -3.44
CA ASN A 61 -5.15 12.49 -4.57
C ASN A 61 -4.38 12.41 -5.88
N PHE A 62 -3.09 12.74 -5.87
CA PHE A 62 -2.24 12.58 -7.04
C PHE A 62 -2.18 11.10 -7.46
N LEU A 63 -1.89 10.18 -6.54
CA LEU A 63 -1.89 8.74 -6.79
C LEU A 63 -3.24 8.26 -7.37
N PHE A 64 -4.35 8.67 -6.73
CA PHE A 64 -5.69 8.37 -7.19
C PHE A 64 -5.94 8.87 -8.61
N SER A 65 -5.52 10.09 -8.94
CA SER A 65 -5.69 10.65 -10.29
C SER A 65 -5.00 9.82 -11.37
N LYS A 66 -3.90 9.13 -11.03
CA LYS A 66 -3.16 8.24 -11.94
C LYS A 66 -3.79 6.86 -12.07
N LEU A 67 -4.42 6.37 -11.01
CA LEU A 67 -5.03 5.05 -10.94
C LEU A 67 -6.52 5.03 -11.31
N ASN A 68 -7.20 6.19 -11.26
CA ASN A 68 -8.65 6.26 -11.41
C ASN A 68 -9.11 5.63 -12.75
N GLY A 69 -10.10 4.74 -12.65
CA GLY A 69 -10.60 3.95 -13.78
C GLY A 69 -9.73 2.75 -14.18
N LEU A 70 -8.66 2.45 -13.44
CA LEU A 70 -7.69 1.39 -13.75
C LEU A 70 -7.50 0.40 -12.58
N PRO A 71 -8.55 -0.32 -12.13
CA PRO A 71 -8.48 -1.18 -10.93
C PRO A 71 -7.51 -2.37 -11.02
N GLY A 72 -7.10 -2.78 -12.23
CA GLY A 72 -6.12 -3.85 -12.45
C GLY A 72 -4.68 -3.37 -12.60
N LYS A 73 -4.42 -2.06 -12.47
CA LYS A 73 -3.09 -1.47 -12.62
C LYS A 73 -2.53 -1.02 -11.28
N GLY A 74 -1.20 -1.00 -11.22
CA GLY A 74 -0.44 -0.37 -10.16
C GLY A 74 0.32 0.83 -10.69
N LEU A 75 0.54 1.81 -9.81
CA LEU A 75 1.48 2.90 -10.03
C LEU A 75 2.80 2.49 -9.40
N ALA A 76 3.75 2.03 -10.23
CA ALA A 76 5.09 1.69 -9.78
C ALA A 76 5.96 2.94 -9.78
N THR A 77 6.53 3.29 -8.63
CA THR A 77 7.50 4.39 -8.49
C THR A 77 8.88 3.78 -8.28
N GLU A 78 9.80 4.01 -9.21
CA GLU A 78 11.16 3.49 -9.15
C GLU A 78 12.14 4.55 -9.66
N LEU A 79 13.25 4.75 -8.97
CA LEU A 79 14.32 5.61 -9.47
C LEU A 79 15.47 4.75 -10.01
N PRO A 80 15.81 4.81 -11.31
CA PRO A 80 16.90 4.04 -11.88
C PRO A 80 18.22 4.23 -11.13
N GLY A 81 18.81 3.11 -10.69
CA GLY A 81 20.06 3.10 -9.92
C GLY A 81 19.87 3.16 -8.40
N THR A 82 18.63 3.15 -7.90
CA THR A 82 18.31 2.94 -6.48
C THR A 82 17.62 1.61 -6.29
N ARG A 83 17.67 1.06 -5.07
CA ARG A 83 16.88 -0.11 -4.68
C ARG A 83 15.56 0.31 -4.06
N SER A 84 14.80 1.15 -4.78
CA SER A 84 13.47 1.58 -4.35
C SER A 84 12.44 1.22 -5.42
N LEU A 85 11.48 0.38 -5.03
CA LEU A 85 10.28 0.11 -5.79
C LEU A 85 9.10 0.18 -4.83
N ASN A 86 8.24 1.19 -5.02
CA ASN A 86 6.93 1.21 -4.37
C ASN A 86 5.87 0.97 -5.43
N ILE A 87 4.84 0.21 -5.08
CA ILE A 87 3.68 -0.02 -5.92
C ILE A 87 2.45 0.46 -5.16
N TYR A 88 1.73 1.42 -5.75
CA TYR A 88 0.45 1.89 -5.25
C TYR A 88 -0.67 1.30 -6.09
N ALA A 89 -1.71 0.74 -5.45
CA ALA A 89 -2.82 0.12 -6.15
C ALA A 89 -4.09 0.17 -5.31
N PHE A 90 -5.26 0.08 -5.94
CA PHE A 90 -6.51 -0.02 -5.21
C PHE A 90 -6.60 -1.34 -4.43
N ASN A 91 -7.16 -1.27 -3.22
CA ASN A 91 -7.51 -2.43 -2.42
C ASN A 91 -8.48 -3.32 -3.23
N PRO A 92 -8.09 -4.57 -3.58
CA PRO A 92 -8.96 -5.46 -4.34
C PRO A 92 -10.33 -5.70 -3.67
N GLU A 93 -10.39 -5.69 -2.34
CA GLU A 93 -11.65 -5.84 -1.62
C GLU A 93 -12.60 -4.65 -1.86
N ALA A 94 -12.06 -3.43 -1.91
CA ALA A 94 -12.83 -2.23 -2.21
C ALA A 94 -13.34 -2.25 -3.66
N VAL A 95 -12.49 -2.68 -4.61
CA VAL A 95 -12.87 -2.90 -6.01
C VAL A 95 -14.02 -3.90 -6.09
N ASP A 96 -13.92 -5.00 -5.35
CA ASP A 96 -14.89 -6.09 -5.40
C ASP A 96 -16.25 -5.75 -4.80
N LYS A 97 -16.30 -4.78 -3.88
CA LYS A 97 -17.55 -4.23 -3.34
C LYS A 97 -18.31 -3.38 -4.36
N GLY A 98 -17.67 -2.96 -5.45
CA GLY A 98 -18.29 -2.18 -6.52
C GLY A 98 -18.74 -0.77 -6.08
N LYS A 99 -18.23 -0.27 -4.96
CA LYS A 99 -18.46 1.10 -4.51
C LYS A 99 -17.54 2.06 -5.26
N PRO A 100 -17.91 3.36 -5.38
CA PRO A 100 -16.98 4.36 -5.89
C PRO A 100 -15.71 4.34 -5.03
N LEU A 101 -14.57 4.13 -5.69
CA LEU A 101 -13.27 4.16 -5.05
C LEU A 101 -12.85 5.61 -4.81
N ASP A 102 -12.13 5.82 -3.72
CA ASP A 102 -11.46 7.09 -3.44
C ASP A 102 -9.97 6.89 -3.12
N ARG A 103 -9.33 7.97 -2.72
CA ARG A 103 -7.89 8.00 -2.43
C ARG A 103 -7.49 7.08 -1.28
N TRP A 104 -8.38 6.84 -0.32
CA TRP A 104 -8.12 6.03 0.87
C TRP A 104 -8.25 4.53 0.59
N ASP A 105 -8.77 4.15 -0.58
CA ASP A 105 -8.75 2.77 -1.05
C ASP A 105 -7.39 2.38 -1.66
N ILE A 106 -6.40 3.28 -1.70
CA ILE A 106 -5.07 2.99 -2.22
C ILE A 106 -4.21 2.36 -1.13
N LEU A 107 -3.68 1.18 -1.44
CA LEU A 107 -2.68 0.48 -0.66
C LEU A 107 -1.30 0.68 -1.28
N VAL A 108 -0.26 0.44 -0.49
CA VAL A 108 1.14 0.50 -0.91
C VAL A 108 1.86 -0.82 -0.66
N TRP A 109 2.75 -1.21 -1.56
CA TRP A 109 3.73 -2.26 -1.34
C TRP A 109 5.13 -1.71 -1.59
N SER A 110 6.00 -1.82 -0.59
CA SER A 110 7.36 -1.29 -0.56
C SER A 110 8.40 -2.34 -0.13
N ALA A 111 8.04 -3.62 -0.16
CA ALA A 111 8.83 -4.70 0.45
C ALA A 111 9.81 -5.40 -0.52
N GLY A 112 9.67 -5.21 -1.83
CA GLY A 112 10.49 -5.92 -2.82
C GLY A 112 11.32 -5.01 -3.71
N ASN A 113 12.15 -5.65 -4.53
CA ASN A 113 13.11 -4.98 -5.41
C ASN A 113 12.71 -5.02 -6.90
N SER A 114 11.67 -5.78 -7.25
CA SER A 114 11.15 -5.88 -8.61
C SER A 114 9.65 -6.20 -8.62
N LEU A 115 8.98 -5.91 -9.74
CA LEU A 115 7.55 -6.25 -9.92
C LEU A 115 7.31 -7.77 -9.89
N GLU A 116 8.32 -8.59 -10.22
CA GLU A 116 8.23 -10.05 -10.20
C GLU A 116 8.06 -10.62 -8.79
N SER A 117 8.53 -9.91 -7.76
CA SER A 117 8.36 -10.30 -6.36
C SER A 117 7.11 -9.72 -5.71
N PHE A 118 6.26 -9.02 -6.46
CA PHE A 118 5.05 -8.39 -5.93
C PHE A 118 4.09 -9.44 -5.36
N THR A 119 3.52 -9.16 -4.19
CA THR A 119 2.45 -9.96 -3.59
C THR A 119 1.35 -9.06 -3.04
N TRP A 120 0.10 -9.46 -3.26
CA TRP A 120 -1.07 -8.72 -2.75
C TRP A 120 -1.15 -8.72 -1.22
N GLN A 121 -0.65 -9.79 -0.59
CA GLN A 121 -0.71 -9.98 0.86
C GLN A 121 0.22 -9.02 1.61
N GLU A 122 1.29 -8.54 0.99
CA GLU A 122 2.22 -7.59 1.61
C GLU A 122 1.83 -6.12 1.38
N MET A 123 0.74 -5.87 0.65
CA MET A 123 0.18 -4.53 0.52
C MET A 123 -0.33 -4.06 1.87
N VAL A 124 -0.04 -2.81 2.23
CA VAL A 124 -0.49 -2.19 3.48
C VAL A 124 -1.21 -0.88 3.21
N GLU A 125 -2.06 -0.46 4.15
CA GLU A 125 -2.59 0.90 4.16
C GLU A 125 -1.43 1.87 4.43
N GLY A 126 -1.47 3.06 3.83
CA GLY A 126 -0.50 4.10 4.15
C GLY A 126 -0.67 4.60 5.58
N ASP A 127 0.17 4.14 6.52
CA ASP A 127 0.10 4.53 7.93
C ASP A 127 0.36 6.04 8.14
N ASP A 128 -0.54 6.71 8.86
CA ASP A 128 -0.42 8.13 9.27
C ASP A 128 0.85 8.42 10.08
N SER A 129 1.35 7.42 10.83
CA SER A 129 2.53 7.56 11.67
C SER A 129 3.85 7.33 10.94
N ALA A 130 3.81 6.77 9.72
CA ALA A 130 5.00 6.38 8.96
C ALA A 130 5.35 7.31 7.79
N TRP A 131 4.44 8.23 7.41
CA TRP A 131 4.59 9.07 6.22
C TRP A 131 4.80 10.55 6.59
N TRP A 132 6.00 10.90 7.07
CA TRP A 132 6.40 12.29 7.35
C TRP A 132 7.34 12.79 6.25
N GLU A 133 6.83 13.61 5.33
CA GLU A 133 7.52 14.04 4.10
C GLU A 133 7.87 12.91 3.12
N GLY A 134 7.24 11.74 3.31
CA GLY A 134 7.46 10.54 2.50
C GLY A 134 7.81 9.30 3.31
N TRP A 135 8.30 8.28 2.61
CA TRP A 135 8.84 7.05 3.19
C TRP A 135 10.32 7.22 3.58
N ASP A 136 10.87 6.23 4.26
CA ASP A 136 12.32 6.13 4.42
C ASP A 136 13.01 6.10 3.06
N LEU A 137 14.05 6.91 2.91
CA LEU A 137 14.81 6.99 1.68
C LEU A 137 15.72 5.77 1.54
N PRO A 138 15.91 5.25 0.32
CA PRO A 138 16.96 4.28 0.07
C PRO A 138 18.33 4.93 0.35
N SER A 139 19.32 4.13 0.73
CA SER A 139 20.63 4.63 1.16
C SER A 139 21.34 5.47 0.10
N GLU A 140 21.05 5.25 -1.18
CA GLU A 140 21.58 6.06 -2.27
C GLU A 140 21.07 7.52 -2.26
N LEU A 141 19.96 7.81 -1.58
CA LEU A 141 19.31 9.12 -1.51
C LEU A 141 19.31 9.73 -0.09
N GLU A 142 19.82 9.04 0.93
CA GLU A 142 19.85 9.52 2.33
C GLU A 142 20.57 10.87 2.52
N HIS A 143 21.42 11.26 1.57
CA HIS A 143 22.12 12.55 1.57
C HIS A 143 21.25 13.73 1.11
N LEU A 144 20.03 13.48 0.63
CA LEU A 144 19.08 14.49 0.19
C LEU A 144 18.05 14.79 1.29
N PRO A 145 17.46 16.00 1.31
CA PRO A 145 16.29 16.24 2.12
C PRO A 145 15.19 15.22 1.80
N ARG A 146 14.51 14.72 2.84
CA ARG A 146 13.50 13.64 2.72
C ARG A 146 12.44 13.96 1.68
N ARG A 147 11.94 15.20 1.68
CA ARG A 147 11.00 15.75 0.69
C ARG A 147 11.50 15.57 -0.74
N VAL A 148 12.72 16.03 -1.02
CA VAL A 148 13.32 15.99 -2.36
C VAL A 148 13.50 14.55 -2.82
N GLY A 149 14.04 13.67 -1.97
CA GLY A 149 14.24 12.27 -2.30
C GLY A 149 12.93 11.52 -2.59
N ASN A 150 11.90 11.73 -1.77
CA ASN A 150 10.63 11.03 -1.93
C ASN A 150 9.84 11.54 -3.14
N LEU A 151 9.80 12.85 -3.37
CA LEU A 151 9.19 13.41 -4.58
C LEU A 151 9.91 12.93 -5.84
N LEU A 152 11.23 12.81 -5.78
CA LEU A 152 12.01 12.27 -6.89
C LEU A 152 11.60 10.83 -7.21
N ILE A 153 11.46 9.96 -6.20
CA ILE A 153 10.97 8.59 -6.40
C ILE A 153 9.53 8.62 -6.94
N LEU A 154 8.63 9.35 -6.27
CA LEU A 154 7.21 9.41 -6.59
C LEU A 154 6.95 9.86 -8.04
N LEU A 155 7.67 10.87 -8.51
CA LEU A 155 7.50 11.43 -9.86
C LEU A 155 8.20 10.60 -10.95
N HIS A 156 9.04 9.61 -10.58
CA HIS A 156 9.51 8.58 -11.50
C HIS A 156 8.55 7.38 -11.47
N TYR A 157 7.29 7.64 -11.80
CA TYR A 157 6.26 6.63 -11.83
C TYR A 157 6.03 6.05 -13.23
N LYS A 158 5.49 4.84 -13.28
CA LYS A 158 4.92 4.21 -14.46
C LYS A 158 3.70 3.38 -14.08
N LEU A 159 2.72 3.32 -14.96
CA LEU A 159 1.61 2.39 -14.81
C LEU A 159 2.07 0.99 -15.23
N VAL A 160 1.83 0.01 -14.37
CA VAL A 160 2.16 -1.39 -14.61
C VAL A 160 0.92 -2.25 -14.49
N ASP A 161 0.90 -3.37 -15.22
CA ASP A 161 -0.08 -4.43 -14.97
C ASP A 161 0.35 -5.21 -13.74
N LEU A 162 -0.60 -5.41 -12.82
CA LEU A 162 -0.37 -6.22 -11.63
C LEU A 162 -0.75 -7.67 -11.91
N PRO A 163 -0.12 -8.64 -11.23
CA PRO A 163 -0.55 -10.02 -11.32
C PRO A 163 -1.98 -10.15 -10.80
N ALA A 164 -2.77 -11.01 -11.46
CA ALA A 164 -4.14 -11.27 -11.03
C ALA A 164 -4.17 -11.80 -9.60
N LEU A 165 -5.18 -11.37 -8.84
CA LEU A 165 -5.41 -11.91 -7.50
C LEU A 165 -5.79 -13.39 -7.61
N LEU A 166 -5.00 -14.25 -6.95
CA LEU A 166 -5.27 -15.69 -6.97
C LEU A 166 -6.46 -16.02 -6.06
N PRO A 167 -7.48 -16.74 -6.55
CA PRO A 167 -8.64 -17.09 -5.74
C PRO A 167 -8.27 -18.05 -4.61
N LEU A 168 -8.98 -17.97 -3.48
CA LEU A 168 -8.89 -18.99 -2.45
C LEU A 168 -9.43 -20.31 -2.98
N THR A 169 -8.87 -21.40 -2.49
CA THR A 169 -9.38 -22.75 -2.72
C THR A 169 -9.42 -23.49 -1.40
N GLU A 170 -10.38 -24.39 -1.22
CA GLU A 170 -10.48 -25.23 -0.02
C GLU A 170 -9.16 -25.96 0.25
N LEU A 171 -8.60 -26.62 -0.78
CA LEU A 171 -7.31 -27.30 -0.70
C LEU A 171 -6.15 -26.35 -0.38
N GLY A 172 -6.15 -25.14 -0.95
CA GLY A 172 -5.12 -24.13 -0.68
C GLY A 172 -5.16 -23.65 0.78
N LEU A 173 -6.36 -23.44 1.34
CA LEU A 173 -6.56 -23.08 2.74
C LEU A 173 -6.12 -24.22 3.68
N ILE A 174 -6.49 -25.46 3.38
CA ILE A 174 -6.04 -26.64 4.13
C ILE A 174 -4.51 -26.71 4.13
N SER A 175 -3.88 -26.64 2.95
CA SER A 175 -2.41 -26.69 2.83
C SER A 175 -1.72 -25.56 3.59
N THR A 176 -2.33 -24.37 3.62
CA THR A 176 -1.83 -23.22 4.37
C THR A 176 -1.84 -23.48 5.87
N LEU A 177 -2.94 -24.02 6.39
CA LEU A 177 -3.09 -24.37 7.80
C LEU A 177 -2.15 -25.51 8.23
N GLU A 178 -1.97 -26.54 7.39
CA GLU A 178 -1.04 -27.65 7.65
C GLU A 178 0.42 -27.17 7.78
N LYS A 179 0.82 -26.17 6.98
CA LYS A 179 2.19 -25.62 7.02
C LYS A 179 2.49 -24.83 8.30
N ARG A 180 1.47 -24.30 8.99
CA ARG A 180 1.63 -23.37 10.13
C ARG A 180 2.04 -24.02 11.46
N LYS A 181 2.00 -25.35 11.58
CA LYS A 181 2.48 -26.19 12.71
C LYS A 181 2.02 -25.79 14.13
N ALA A 182 2.41 -24.61 14.64
CA ALA A 182 2.25 -24.18 16.03
C ALA A 182 0.97 -23.37 16.33
N VAL A 183 0.42 -22.65 15.33
CA VAL A 183 -0.85 -21.92 15.41
C VAL A 183 -1.60 -22.19 14.11
N ALA A 184 -2.27 -23.33 14.03
CA ALA A 184 -2.98 -23.77 12.81
C ALA A 184 -4.34 -23.06 12.69
N GLU A 185 -4.33 -21.73 12.79
CA GLU A 185 -5.50 -20.90 12.64
C GLU A 185 -5.21 -19.71 11.71
N LEU A 186 -6.18 -19.36 10.87
CA LEU A 186 -6.22 -18.10 10.13
C LEU A 186 -7.29 -17.21 10.77
N TYR A 187 -6.97 -15.94 10.98
CA TYR A 187 -7.97 -14.99 11.46
C TYR A 187 -9.01 -14.72 10.38
N CYS A 188 -10.28 -14.71 10.79
CA CYS A 188 -11.40 -14.36 9.92
C CYS A 188 -12.02 -13.05 10.39
N SER A 189 -12.56 -12.30 9.44
CA SER A 189 -13.45 -11.18 9.77
C SER A 189 -14.74 -11.70 10.42
N SER A 190 -15.20 -10.98 11.44
CA SER A 190 -16.45 -11.23 12.15
C SER A 190 -17.37 -10.00 12.06
N PRO A 191 -18.70 -10.18 12.07
CA PRO A 191 -19.64 -9.07 12.14
C PRO A 191 -19.55 -8.25 13.44
N ASP A 192 -19.14 -8.88 14.54
CA ASP A 192 -18.84 -8.23 15.81
C ASP A 192 -17.33 -8.15 16.01
N TYR A 193 -16.77 -6.94 15.95
CA TYR A 193 -15.33 -6.68 16.12
C TYR A 193 -14.75 -7.18 17.46
N LYS A 194 -15.60 -7.50 18.45
CA LYS A 194 -15.17 -8.09 19.72
C LYS A 194 -15.13 -9.62 19.67
N ASP A 195 -15.85 -10.23 18.74
CA ASP A 195 -15.85 -11.68 18.56
C ASP A 195 -14.72 -12.08 17.61
N ARG A 196 -13.91 -13.04 18.02
CA ARG A 196 -12.80 -13.53 17.21
C ARG A 196 -13.22 -14.79 16.49
N TRP A 197 -13.19 -14.72 15.17
CA TRP A 197 -13.43 -15.88 14.32
C TRP A 197 -12.11 -16.39 13.76
N SER A 198 -11.95 -17.71 13.74
CA SER A 198 -10.75 -18.33 13.17
C SER A 198 -11.06 -19.55 12.33
N LEU A 199 -10.39 -19.68 11.19
CA LEU A 199 -10.43 -20.85 10.33
C LEU A 199 -9.36 -21.83 10.78
N ARG A 200 -9.71 -23.08 11.01
CA ARG A 200 -8.79 -24.13 11.47
C ARG A 200 -9.12 -25.49 10.87
N LEU A 201 -8.23 -26.45 11.11
CA LEU A 201 -8.48 -27.86 10.74
C LEU A 201 -9.19 -28.59 11.88
N SER A 202 -10.20 -29.38 11.53
CA SER A 202 -10.82 -30.36 12.41
C SER A 202 -9.88 -31.54 12.67
N ALA A 203 -10.25 -32.43 13.59
CA ALA A 203 -9.49 -33.67 13.84
C ALA A 203 -9.42 -34.58 12.60
N SER A 204 -10.37 -34.47 11.67
CA SER A 204 -10.38 -35.20 10.40
C SER A 204 -9.67 -34.47 9.26
N GLY A 205 -9.03 -33.32 9.52
CA GLY A 205 -8.30 -32.54 8.52
C GLY A 205 -9.17 -31.69 7.60
N THR A 206 -10.42 -31.43 7.96
CA THR A 206 -11.35 -30.59 7.17
C THR A 206 -11.39 -29.17 7.72
N LEU A 207 -11.74 -28.18 6.88
CA LEU A 207 -11.87 -26.80 7.33
C LEU A 207 -13.09 -26.61 8.23
N VAL A 208 -12.88 -25.92 9.35
CA VAL A 208 -13.94 -25.47 10.24
C VAL A 208 -13.69 -24.03 10.66
N LEU A 209 -14.75 -23.23 10.66
CA LEU A 209 -14.77 -21.91 11.27
C LEU A 209 -15.12 -22.06 12.75
N HIS A 210 -14.28 -21.51 13.61
CA HIS A 210 -14.51 -21.40 15.04
C HIS A 210 -14.97 -19.97 15.38
N LYS A 211 -16.17 -19.84 15.92
CA LYS A 211 -16.70 -18.56 16.43
C LYS A 211 -16.50 -18.53 17.94
N GLN A 212 -15.54 -17.74 18.43
CA GLN A 212 -15.06 -17.85 19.81
C GLN A 212 -16.17 -17.60 20.85
N SER A 213 -17.00 -16.58 20.65
CA SER A 213 -18.04 -16.21 21.62
C SER A 213 -19.14 -17.25 21.75
N GLU A 214 -19.48 -17.92 20.64
CA GLU A 214 -20.48 -19.00 20.62
C GLU A 214 -19.89 -20.38 20.97
N GLN A 215 -18.56 -20.51 20.97
CA GLN A 215 -17.85 -21.78 20.98
C GLN A 215 -18.35 -22.76 19.90
N SER A 216 -18.86 -22.21 18.79
CA SER A 216 -19.46 -22.99 17.71
C SER A 216 -18.42 -23.34 16.65
N LEU A 217 -18.62 -24.50 16.02
CA LEU A 217 -17.82 -24.98 14.91
C LEU A 217 -18.72 -25.13 13.69
N THR A 218 -18.44 -24.37 12.64
CA THR A 218 -19.17 -24.44 11.37
C THR A 218 -18.27 -25.07 10.32
N ALA A 219 -18.73 -26.10 9.61
CA ALA A 219 -17.97 -26.71 8.53
C ALA A 219 -17.81 -25.72 7.37
N ILE A 220 -16.62 -25.67 6.78
CA ILE A 220 -16.32 -24.85 5.61
C ILE A 220 -15.91 -25.78 4.47
N THR A 221 -16.50 -25.57 3.30
CA THR A 221 -16.23 -26.34 2.08
C THR A 221 -16.04 -25.41 0.89
N SER A 222 -15.74 -25.96 -0.29
CA SER A 222 -15.73 -25.21 -1.54
C SER A 222 -17.01 -24.43 -1.85
N GLU A 223 -18.18 -24.83 -1.33
CA GLU A 223 -19.44 -24.08 -1.50
C GLU A 223 -19.43 -22.72 -0.77
N ASN A 224 -18.54 -22.56 0.21
CA ASN A 224 -18.33 -21.30 0.91
C ASN A 224 -17.37 -20.36 0.16
N ILE A 225 -16.82 -20.76 -0.98
CA ILE A 225 -15.95 -19.91 -1.79
C ILE A 225 -16.75 -19.40 -2.98
N ASP A 226 -16.87 -18.08 -3.11
CA ASP A 226 -17.65 -17.46 -4.18
C ASP A 226 -16.91 -17.43 -5.53
N ASP A 227 -17.56 -16.89 -6.55
CA ASP A 227 -17.03 -16.77 -7.92
C ASP A 227 -15.81 -15.84 -8.03
N LYS A 228 -15.60 -14.99 -7.01
CA LYS A 228 -14.41 -14.14 -6.87
C LYS A 228 -13.30 -14.80 -6.06
N GLY A 229 -13.50 -16.04 -5.61
CA GLY A 229 -12.53 -16.78 -4.83
C GLY A 229 -12.42 -16.31 -3.38
N ARG A 230 -13.45 -15.67 -2.83
CA ARG A 230 -13.49 -15.16 -1.46
C ARG A 230 -14.18 -16.17 -0.55
N LEU A 231 -13.73 -16.29 0.70
CA LEU A 231 -14.41 -17.15 1.66
C LEU A 231 -15.59 -16.40 2.28
N MET A 232 -16.79 -16.92 2.06
CA MET A 232 -18.07 -16.35 2.45
C MET A 232 -18.85 -17.31 3.36
N LEU A 233 -19.56 -16.76 4.35
CA LEU A 233 -20.53 -17.51 5.15
C LEU A 233 -21.74 -16.64 5.45
N ASP A 234 -22.94 -17.13 5.16
CA ASP A 234 -24.21 -16.42 5.40
C ASP A 234 -24.23 -14.98 4.82
N GLY A 235 -23.58 -14.77 3.67
CA GLY A 235 -23.46 -13.46 3.01
C GLY A 235 -22.39 -12.54 3.61
N TRP A 236 -21.64 -12.99 4.62
CA TRP A 236 -20.52 -12.26 5.22
C TRP A 236 -19.17 -12.71 4.64
N LEU A 237 -18.30 -11.75 4.35
CA LEU A 237 -16.92 -12.01 3.90
C LEU A 237 -16.04 -12.38 5.09
N LEU A 238 -15.60 -13.63 5.13
CA LEU A 238 -14.73 -14.17 6.18
C LEU A 238 -13.25 -13.93 5.90
N ILE A 239 -12.80 -14.18 4.67
CA ILE A 239 -11.41 -14.01 4.22
C ILE A 239 -11.40 -13.53 2.76
N HIS A 240 -10.69 -12.44 2.48
CA HIS A 240 -10.38 -11.99 1.13
C HIS A 240 -9.01 -12.51 0.68
N PRO A 241 -8.80 -12.91 -0.59
CA PRO A 241 -7.51 -13.45 -1.04
C PRO A 241 -6.32 -12.47 -0.93
N CYS A 242 -6.59 -11.17 -0.86
CA CYS A 242 -5.57 -10.13 -0.71
C CYS A 242 -5.19 -9.84 0.75
N TRP A 243 -5.91 -10.38 1.74
CA TRP A 243 -5.57 -10.17 3.14
C TRP A 243 -4.30 -10.94 3.50
N GLN A 244 -3.55 -10.40 4.48
CA GLN A 244 -2.43 -11.10 5.09
C GLN A 244 -2.93 -12.41 5.69
N ASN A 245 -2.56 -13.53 5.05
CA ASN A 245 -2.81 -14.85 5.61
C ASN A 245 -1.81 -15.09 6.73
#